data_AF-A0A6M1RI32-F1
#
_entry.id   AF-A0A6M1RI32-F1
#
_cell.length_a   1.000
_cell.length_b   1.000
_cell.length_c   1.000
_cell.angle_alpha   90.00
_cell.angle_beta   90.00
_cell.angle_gamma   90.00
#
_symmetry.space_group_name_H-M   'P 1'
#
loop_
_entity.id
_entity.type
_entity.pdbx_description
1 polymer ?
#
loop_
_entity_poly.entity_id
_entity_poly.type
_entity_poly.pdbx_seq_one_letter_code
_entity_poly.pdbx_strand_id
1 'polypeptide(L)'
;MRLEYREDPREWRRLTLASLGGPVLLAGFCWWRGWIGWRGWLAVVAAACGVAVLAGVRPEWFRGYYRAIVWSGFQVARALGYAVLTLLFWLLVVPMGLALRWAGHDPLRLRREDGTASYWQKSPPPTDLERMF
;
A
#
# COMPACT_ATOMS: atom_id res chain seq x y z
N MET A 1 -2.55 -11.80 5.53
CA MET A 1 -1.15 -11.62 5.10
C MET A 1 -0.27 -11.56 6.33
N ARG A 2 0.63 -12.55 6.55
CA ARG A 2 1.66 -12.47 7.60
C ARG A 2 2.79 -11.58 7.05
N LEU A 3 3.30 -10.68 7.89
CA LEU A 3 4.53 -9.95 7.59
C LEU A 3 5.72 -10.89 7.76
N GLU A 4 6.28 -11.33 6.64
CA GLU A 4 7.48 -12.15 6.61
C GLU A 4 8.67 -11.19 6.63
N TYR A 5 9.24 -11.01 7.82
CA TYR A 5 10.40 -10.14 8.00
C TYR A 5 11.64 -10.88 7.47
N ARG A 6 12.19 -10.45 6.34
CA ARG A 6 13.56 -10.80 5.99
C ARG A 6 14.50 -10.06 6.92
N GLU A 7 15.00 -10.77 7.92
CA GLU A 7 16.00 -10.25 8.86
C GLU A 7 17.41 -10.28 8.23
N ASP A 8 17.58 -9.64 7.07
CA ASP A 8 18.87 -9.52 6.40
C ASP A 8 19.64 -8.28 6.91
N PRO A 9 20.82 -8.43 7.51
CA PRO A 9 21.57 -7.32 8.12
C PRO A 9 22.03 -6.25 7.11
N ARG A 10 22.03 -6.58 5.82
CA ARG A 10 22.32 -5.65 4.71
C ARG A 10 21.18 -4.68 4.45
N GLU A 11 19.93 -5.11 4.62
CA GLU A 11 18.76 -4.25 4.42
C GLU A 11 18.64 -3.20 5.53
N TRP A 12 18.99 -3.56 6.76
CA TRP A 12 18.99 -2.65 7.91
C TRP A 12 19.96 -1.47 7.72
N ARG A 13 21.16 -1.74 7.18
CA ARG A 13 22.14 -0.71 6.81
C ARG A 13 21.64 0.19 5.68
N ARG A 14 21.03 -0.40 4.66
CA ARG A 14 20.54 0.36 3.50
C ARG A 14 19.41 1.31 3.89
N LEU A 15 18.50 0.88 4.77
CA LEU A 15 17.42 1.71 5.28
C LEU A 15 17.86 2.79 6.23
N THR A 16 18.83 2.51 7.12
CA THR A 16 19.41 3.56 7.97
C THR A 16 20.11 4.62 7.13
N LEU A 17 20.94 4.21 6.15
CA LEU A 17 21.54 5.12 5.17
C LEU A 17 20.51 5.90 4.35
N ALA A 18 19.44 5.26 3.87
CA ALA A 18 18.37 5.93 3.14
C ALA A 18 17.62 6.94 4.02
N SER A 19 17.36 6.59 5.30
CA SER A 19 16.65 7.45 6.25
C SER A 19 17.46 8.69 6.65
N LEU A 20 18.79 8.61 6.62
CA LEU A 20 19.69 9.75 6.87
C LEU A 20 19.61 10.82 5.77
N GLY A 21 19.15 10.48 4.56
CA GLY A 21 18.99 11.45 3.47
C GLY A 21 17.95 12.53 3.78
N GLY A 22 16.82 12.18 4.40
CA GLY A 22 15.75 13.12 4.74
C GLY A 22 16.18 14.27 5.68
N PRO A 23 16.78 13.99 6.85
CA PRO A 23 17.27 15.01 7.75
C PRO A 23 18.41 15.85 7.14
N VAL A 24 19.29 15.25 6.34
CA VAL A 24 20.39 15.98 5.68
C VAL A 24 19.85 16.95 4.63
N LEU A 25 18.86 16.53 3.83
CA LEU A 25 18.20 17.39 2.85
C LEU A 25 17.36 18.49 3.53
N LEU A 26 16.63 18.17 4.60
CA LEU A 26 15.88 19.15 5.40
C LEU A 26 16.82 20.17 6.08
N ALA A 27 17.97 19.74 6.58
CA ALA A 27 18.97 20.63 7.16
C ALA A 27 19.60 21.54 6.11
N GLY A 28 19.90 21.01 4.92
CA GLY A 28 20.36 21.80 3.78
C GLY A 28 19.31 22.82 3.32
N PHE A 29 18.03 22.41 3.26
CA PHE A 29 16.92 23.28 2.89
C PHE A 29 16.66 24.37 3.94
N CYS A 30 16.69 24.04 5.24
CA CYS A 30 16.58 25.02 6.32
C CYS A 30 17.77 25.97 6.41
N TRP A 31 18.98 25.51 6.06
CA TRP A 31 20.14 26.38 5.91
C TRP A 31 19.96 27.33 4.72
N TRP A 32 19.44 26.83 3.59
CA TRP A 32 19.15 27.64 2.41
C TRP A 32 18.02 28.67 2.65
N ARG A 33 17.08 28.36 3.56
CA ARG A 33 16.01 29.27 4.01
C ARG A 33 16.47 30.30 5.05
N GLY A 34 17.71 30.21 5.55
CA GLY A 34 18.28 31.15 6.53
C GLY A 34 17.73 31.03 7.95
N TRP A 35 16.95 29.98 8.26
CA TRP A 35 16.35 29.78 9.58
C TRP A 35 17.33 29.21 10.61
N ILE A 36 18.44 28.62 10.15
CA ILE A 36 19.44 27.96 10.98
C ILE A 36 20.82 28.52 10.62
N GLY A 37 21.53 29.06 11.62
CA GLY A 37 22.93 29.44 11.49
C GLY A 37 23.85 28.22 11.35
N TRP A 38 25.08 28.43 10.85
CA TRP A 38 26.13 27.42 10.65
C TRP A 38 26.26 26.38 11.78
N ARG A 39 26.12 26.80 13.05
CA ARG A 39 26.15 25.92 14.23
C ARG A 39 24.99 24.92 14.29
N GLY A 40 23.78 25.33 13.89
CA GLY A 40 22.63 24.43 13.86
C GLY A 40 22.73 23.43 12.70
N TRP A 41 23.31 23.84 11.56
CA TRP A 41 23.61 22.92 10.47
C TRP A 41 24.65 21.87 10.89
N LEU A 42 25.75 22.30 11.51
CA LEU A 42 26.76 21.39 12.08
C LEU A 42 26.20 20.45 13.14
N ALA A 43 25.32 20.92 14.03
CA ALA A 43 24.70 20.09 15.05
C ALA A 43 23.84 18.97 14.43
N VAL A 44 23.10 19.28 13.36
CA VAL A 44 22.30 18.27 12.63
C VAL A 44 23.18 17.28 11.88
N VAL A 45 24.26 17.74 11.24
CA VAL A 45 25.24 16.85 10.58
C VAL A 45 25.95 15.97 11.60
N ALA A 46 26.35 16.51 12.76
CA ALA A 46 26.97 15.75 13.84
C ALA A 46 26.00 14.72 14.44
N ALA A 47 24.72 15.08 14.62
CA ALA A 47 23.70 14.14 15.06
C ALA A 47 23.48 13.02 14.02
N ALA A 48 23.42 13.35 12.73
CA ALA A 48 23.30 12.38 11.64
C ALA A 48 24.51 11.43 11.58
N CYS A 49 25.73 11.95 11.71
CA CYS A 49 26.95 11.16 11.83
C CYS A 49 26.93 10.26 13.09
N GLY A 50 26.49 10.78 14.23
CA GLY A 50 26.34 10.01 15.46
C GLY A 50 25.40 8.82 15.28
N VAL A 51 24.25 9.04 14.65
CA VAL A 51 23.27 8.00 14.29
C VAL A 51 23.89 6.98 13.32
N ALA A 52 24.67 7.42 12.33
CA ALA A 52 25.36 6.53 11.40
C ALA A 52 26.43 5.65 12.08
N VAL A 53 27.20 6.22 13.01
CA VAL A 53 28.20 5.48 13.80
C VAL A 53 27.51 4.48 14.74
N LEU A 54 26.44 4.88 15.42
CA LEU A 54 25.63 4.00 16.28
C LEU A 54 25.02 2.83 15.48
N ALA A 55 24.56 3.08 14.25
CA ALA A 55 24.09 2.04 13.35
C ALA A 55 25.20 1.07 12.91
N GLY A 56 26.45 1.53 12.84
CA GLY A 56 27.61 0.71 12.53
C GLY A 56 28.12 -0.15 13.67
N VAL A 57 28.06 0.36 14.91
CA VAL A 57 28.63 -0.31 16.10
C VAL A 57 27.66 -1.34 16.70
N ARG A 58 26.35 -1.08 16.73
CA ARG A 58 25.34 -2.02 17.27
C ARG A 58 24.08 -2.09 16.40
N PRO A 59 24.10 -2.90 15.31
CA PRO A 59 22.98 -3.02 14.37
C PRO A 59 21.70 -3.62 15.00
N GLU A 60 21.81 -4.34 16.13
CA GLU A 60 20.69 -5.02 16.77
C GLU A 60 19.65 -4.07 17.37
N TRP A 61 20.06 -2.88 17.81
CA TRP A 61 19.12 -1.86 18.30
C TRP A 61 18.26 -1.27 17.19
N PHE A 62 18.80 -1.21 15.97
CA PHE A 62 18.06 -0.77 14.78
C PHE A 62 17.06 -1.81 14.27
N ARG A 63 17.13 -3.06 14.75
CA ARG A 63 16.14 -4.09 14.42
C ARG A 63 14.73 -3.70 14.90
N GLY A 64 14.62 -3.10 16.09
CA GLY A 64 13.36 -2.59 16.63
C GLY A 64 12.80 -1.41 15.81
N TYR A 65 13.68 -0.49 15.42
CA TYR A 65 13.32 0.67 14.61
C TYR A 65 12.85 0.29 13.19
N TYR A 66 13.59 -0.60 12.54
CA TYR A 66 13.20 -1.17 11.24
C TYR A 66 11.83 -1.85 11.32
N ARG A 67 11.60 -2.66 12.36
CA ARG A 67 10.32 -3.34 12.56
C ARG A 67 9.16 -2.36 12.75
N ALA A 68 9.36 -1.28 13.50
CA ALA A 68 8.35 -0.25 13.70
C ALA A 68 7.98 0.48 12.40
N ILE A 69 8.99 0.83 11.57
CA ILE A 69 8.76 1.49 10.27
C ILE A 69 8.09 0.56 9.28
N VAL A 70 8.56 -0.68 9.15
CA VAL A 70 7.97 -1.64 8.22
C VAL A 70 6.54 -1.98 8.64
N TRP A 71 6.30 -2.14 9.95
CA TRP A 71 4.96 -2.37 10.48
C TRP A 71 4.03 -1.18 10.23
N SER A 72 4.48 0.05 10.47
CA SER A 72 3.65 1.24 10.22
C SER A 72 3.37 1.41 8.72
N GLY A 73 4.39 1.26 7.87
CA GLY A 73 4.25 1.29 6.42
C GLY A 73 3.27 0.24 5.90
N PHE A 74 3.33 -0.98 6.45
CA PHE A 74 2.37 -2.03 6.09
C PHE A 74 0.94 -1.70 6.49
N GLN A 75 0.74 -1.16 7.69
CA GLN A 75 -0.60 -0.77 8.16
C GLN A 75 -1.19 0.36 7.32
N VAL A 76 -0.36 1.35 6.96
CA VAL A 76 -0.76 2.43 6.05
C VAL A 76 -1.10 1.88 4.67
N ALA A 77 -0.24 1.03 4.09
CA ALA A 77 -0.49 0.43 2.78
C ALA A 77 -1.77 -0.42 2.77
N ARG A 78 -2.04 -1.15 3.86
CA ARG A 78 -3.26 -1.94 4.02
C ARG A 78 -4.50 -1.06 4.12
N ALA A 79 -4.45 -0.01 4.93
CA ALA A 79 -5.54 0.96 5.03
C ALA A 79 -5.81 1.65 3.68
N LEU A 80 -4.75 2.04 2.97
CA LEU A 80 -4.82 2.63 1.65
C LEU A 80 -5.42 1.66 0.63
N GLY A 81 -5.04 0.38 0.67
CA GLY A 81 -5.61 -0.66 -0.18
C GLY A 81 -7.12 -0.79 0.02
N TYR A 82 -7.59 -0.83 1.27
CA TYR A 82 -9.03 -0.82 1.54
C TYR A 82 -9.70 0.47 1.09
N ALA A 83 -9.08 1.63 1.34
CA ALA A 83 -9.63 2.93 0.95
C ALA A 83 -9.78 3.03 -0.57
N VAL A 84 -8.74 2.69 -1.34
CA VAL A 84 -8.74 2.73 -2.81
C VAL A 84 -9.75 1.72 -3.37
N LEU A 85 -9.79 0.50 -2.84
CA LEU A 85 -10.75 -0.51 -3.31
C LEU A 85 -12.20 -0.08 -3.04
N THR A 86 -12.46 0.48 -1.86
CA THR A 86 -13.78 1.00 -1.47
C THR A 86 -14.18 2.16 -2.38
N LEU A 87 -13.26 3.10 -2.60
CA LEU A 87 -13.48 4.24 -3.47
C LEU A 87 -13.76 3.80 -4.91
N LEU A 88 -12.97 2.86 -5.45
CA LEU A 88 -13.16 2.31 -6.78
C LEU A 88 -14.52 1.60 -6.90
N PHE A 89 -14.90 0.80 -5.92
CA PHE A 89 -16.20 0.15 -5.91
C PHE A 89 -17.32 1.18 -5.90
N TRP A 90 -17.21 2.21 -5.07
CA TRP A 90 -18.24 3.23 -4.91
C TRP A 90 -18.33 4.21 -6.09
N LEU A 91 -17.22 4.51 -6.75
CA LEU A 91 -17.15 5.45 -7.89
C LEU A 91 -17.35 4.78 -9.25
N LEU A 92 -16.97 3.51 -9.42
CA LEU A 92 -17.13 2.81 -10.70
C LEU A 92 -18.26 1.80 -10.62
N VAL A 93 -18.17 0.83 -9.70
CA VAL A 93 -19.06 -0.34 -9.70
C VAL A 93 -20.49 0.04 -9.33
N VAL A 94 -20.67 0.82 -8.26
CA VAL A 94 -21.99 1.27 -7.80
C VAL A 94 -22.73 2.11 -8.85
N PRO A 95 -22.16 3.20 -9.41
CA PRO A 95 -22.88 3.99 -10.40
C PRO A 95 -23.06 3.24 -11.70
N MET A 96 -22.13 2.36 -12.09
CA MET A 96 -22.34 1.48 -13.25
C MET A 96 -23.54 0.57 -13.01
N GLY A 97 -23.62 -0.12 -11.87
CA GLY A 97 -24.78 -0.94 -11.51
C GLY A 97 -26.08 -0.15 -11.46
N LEU A 98 -26.06 1.08 -10.92
CA LEU A 98 -27.23 1.96 -10.88
C LEU A 98 -27.66 2.41 -12.28
N ALA A 99 -26.71 2.76 -13.15
CA ALA A 99 -26.95 3.13 -14.54
C ALA A 99 -27.58 1.97 -15.33
N LEU A 100 -27.07 0.73 -15.17
CA LEU A 100 -27.68 -0.46 -15.76
C LEU A 100 -29.12 -0.67 -15.25
N ARG A 101 -29.36 -0.46 -13.95
CA ARG A 101 -30.68 -0.60 -13.34
C ARG A 101 -31.66 0.45 -13.85
N TRP A 102 -31.21 1.69 -14.09
CA TRP A 102 -32.01 2.74 -14.73
C TRP A 102 -32.25 2.47 -16.22
N ALA A 103 -31.30 1.85 -16.92
CA ALA A 103 -31.48 1.38 -18.30
C ALA A 103 -32.41 0.17 -18.43
N GLY A 104 -32.92 -0.38 -17.31
CA GLY A 104 -33.81 -1.54 -17.29
C GLY A 104 -33.10 -2.87 -17.59
N HIS A 105 -31.77 -2.87 -17.66
CA HIS A 105 -30.99 -4.08 -17.89
C HIS A 105 -30.67 -4.75 -16.55
N ASP A 106 -31.24 -5.93 -16.31
CA ASP A 106 -30.94 -6.77 -15.14
C ASP A 106 -30.05 -7.95 -15.59
N PRO A 107 -28.73 -7.74 -15.75
CA PRO A 107 -27.84 -8.77 -16.28
C PRO A 107 -27.74 -10.01 -15.38
N LEU A 108 -27.99 -9.84 -14.08
CA LEU A 108 -27.93 -10.91 -13.10
C LEU A 108 -29.32 -11.50 -12.79
N ARG A 109 -30.39 -11.00 -13.41
CA ARG A 109 -31.80 -11.40 -13.16
C ARG A 109 -32.09 -11.56 -11.67
N LEU A 110 -31.67 -10.57 -10.85
CA LEU A 110 -31.89 -10.63 -9.39
C LEU A 110 -33.35 -10.42 -9.00
N ARG A 111 -34.19 -9.90 -9.91
CA ARG A 111 -35.63 -9.85 -9.67
C ARG A 111 -36.17 -11.28 -9.52
N ARG A 112 -36.72 -11.54 -8.33
CA ARG A 112 -37.44 -12.77 -8.01
C ARG A 112 -38.71 -12.80 -8.86
N GLU A 113 -38.71 -13.64 -9.89
CA GLU A 113 -39.90 -13.88 -10.72
C GLU A 113 -40.82 -14.80 -9.93
N ASP A 114 -41.88 -14.22 -9.35
CA ASP A 114 -42.92 -14.94 -8.64
C ASP A 114 -43.66 -15.87 -9.62
N GLY A 115 -43.45 -17.18 -9.46
CA GLY A 115 -44.04 -18.23 -10.32
C GLY A 115 -43.05 -19.16 -11.01
N THR A 116 -41.74 -18.90 -10.89
CA THR A 116 -40.71 -19.72 -11.56
C THR A 116 -40.33 -20.94 -10.73
N ALA A 117 -40.57 -22.15 -11.26
CA ALA A 117 -40.21 -23.41 -10.59
C ALA A 117 -38.69 -23.61 -10.44
N SER A 118 -37.87 -22.88 -11.22
CA SER A 118 -36.43 -23.02 -11.20
C SER A 118 -35.70 -21.79 -11.79
N TYR A 119 -34.60 -21.37 -11.15
CA TYR A 119 -33.68 -20.34 -11.66
C TYR A 119 -32.56 -20.91 -12.54
N TRP A 120 -32.54 -22.23 -12.78
CA TRP A 120 -31.54 -22.86 -13.65
C TRP A 120 -31.72 -22.40 -15.09
N GLN A 121 -30.71 -21.72 -15.63
CA GLN A 121 -30.64 -21.42 -17.05
C GLN A 121 -30.21 -22.68 -17.81
N LYS A 122 -30.92 -23.03 -18.88
CA LYS A 122 -30.49 -24.13 -19.76
C LYS A 122 -29.17 -23.72 -20.43
N SER A 123 -28.18 -24.61 -20.34
CA SER A 123 -26.96 -24.48 -21.13
C SER A 123 -27.33 -24.34 -22.61
N PRO A 124 -26.68 -23.42 -23.36
CA PRO A 124 -26.81 -23.40 -24.80
C PRO A 124 -26.47 -24.78 -25.38
N PRO A 125 -27.06 -25.14 -26.54
CA PRO A 125 -26.75 -26.40 -27.20
C PRO A 125 -25.24 -26.47 -27.48
N PRO A 126 -24.61 -27.64 -27.29
CA PRO A 126 -23.17 -27.77 -27.42
C PRO A 126 -22.74 -27.33 -28.82
N THR A 127 -21.75 -26.44 -28.86
CA THR A 127 -21.15 -25.98 -30.12
C THR A 127 -20.27 -27.11 -30.69
N ASP A 128 -20.00 -27.11 -31.99
CA ASP A 128 -19.30 -28.20 -32.70
C ASP A 128 -17.95 -28.59 -32.05
N LEU A 129 -17.27 -27.63 -31.41
CA LEU A 129 -16.04 -27.82 -30.64
C LEU A 129 -16.22 -28.60 -29.32
N GLU A 130 -17.39 -28.51 -28.68
CA GLU A 130 -17.68 -29.18 -27.40
C GLU A 130 -18.12 -30.64 -27.59
N ARG A 131 -18.43 -31.07 -28.82
CA ARG A 131 -18.79 -32.47 -29.13
C ARG A 131 -17.59 -33.40 -29.34
N MET A 132 -16.38 -32.86 -29.36
CA MET A 132 -15.16 -33.64 -29.65
C MET A 132 -14.57 -34.37 -28.43
N PHE A 133 -15.09 -34.09 -27.22
CA PHE A 133 -14.70 -34.72 -25.96
C PHE A 133 -15.90 -35.41 -25.30
#